data_AF-A0A0F8WTQ2-F1
#
_entry.id   AF-A0A0F8WTQ2-F1
#
_cell.length_a   1.000
_cell.length_b   1.000
_cell.length_c   1.000
_cell.angle_alpha   90.00
_cell.angle_beta   90.00
_cell.angle_gamma   90.00
#
_symmetry.space_group_name_H-M   'P 1'
#
loop_
_entity.id
_entity.type
_entity.pdbx_description
1 polymer ?
#
loop_
_entity_poly.entity_id
_entity_poly.type
_entity_poly.pdbx_seq_one_letter_code
_entity_poly.pdbx_strand_id
1 'polypeptide(L)'
;MNSLYVISAVGKDQPGLVHSATNVLAKLGINIVDVEARAVRGHFMLFLVVDLSTSKSSYEEMLVKLDPISSNFNLGLRAEPYEEGRRKSDKEIMLLTVMGGDQTGIVARLAGIFFENSINIESIKMIARGDYIAMEIALDTSDLNDMSAFREILYEFADKTGLDVSLRGDDIFQKPKKVVVFDCDSTLIQSEVIDELSKMAKVSERVKEMTDRAMKGELDFKQAIKERVRLLKGLPAEQLELLSKTIRLTPGTEELISMLHFMGYKVAVISGGFSFFTNYLKKRLHLDYVYTNELVIRDGEITGEIKGDIIDA
;
A
#
# COMPACT_ATOMS: atom_id res chain seq x y z
N MET A 1 -23.09 22.97 34.73
CA MET A 1 -22.45 23.69 33.61
C MET A 1 -21.42 22.74 33.02
N ASN A 2 -21.34 22.64 31.70
CA ASN A 2 -20.32 21.82 31.07
C ASN A 2 -18.95 22.46 31.39
N SER A 3 -18.03 21.73 32.00
CA SER A 3 -16.69 22.27 32.33
C SER A 3 -15.72 22.14 31.16
N LEU A 4 -16.01 21.24 30.23
CA LEU A 4 -15.20 20.98 29.06
C LEU A 4 -15.72 21.74 27.85
N TYR A 5 -14.80 22.33 27.09
CA TYR A 5 -15.07 23.05 25.86
C TYR A 5 -14.09 22.61 24.78
N VAL A 6 -14.55 22.57 23.54
CA VAL A 6 -13.68 22.37 22.38
C VAL A 6 -13.37 23.72 21.74
N ILE A 7 -12.10 23.98 21.46
CA ILE A 7 -11.64 25.12 20.67
C ILE A 7 -11.11 24.55 19.34
N SER A 8 -11.72 24.95 18.24
CA SER A 8 -11.25 24.65 16.88
C SER A 8 -10.73 25.93 16.23
N ALA A 9 -9.54 25.86 15.65
CA ALA A 9 -8.97 26.95 14.86
C ALA A 9 -8.50 26.45 13.50
N VAL A 10 -8.95 27.11 12.43
CA VAL A 10 -8.57 26.78 11.05
C VAL A 10 -8.13 28.06 10.33
N GLY A 11 -6.97 28.02 9.68
CA GLY A 11 -6.55 29.10 8.80
C GLY A 11 -5.16 28.85 8.21
N LYS A 12 -4.42 29.92 7.90
CA LYS A 12 -3.07 29.78 7.31
C LYS A 12 -2.06 29.34 8.36
N ASP A 13 -1.18 28.43 7.97
CA ASP A 13 -0.10 27.99 8.83
C ASP A 13 0.95 29.09 9.03
N GLN A 14 1.30 29.34 10.29
CA GLN A 14 2.24 30.38 10.69
C GLN A 14 2.97 29.97 11.97
N PRO A 15 4.29 30.18 12.05
CA PRO A 15 5.05 29.99 13.29
C PRO A 15 4.46 30.77 14.46
N GLY A 16 4.41 30.15 15.64
CA GLY A 16 3.96 30.80 16.87
C GLY A 16 2.45 30.74 17.15
N LEU A 17 1.64 30.21 16.23
CA LEU A 17 0.18 30.06 16.42
C LEU A 17 -0.15 29.23 17.67
N VAL A 18 0.39 28.01 17.75
CA VAL A 18 0.14 27.09 18.88
C VAL A 18 0.58 27.73 20.19
N HIS A 19 1.77 28.33 20.24
CA HIS A 19 2.24 29.05 21.41
C HIS A 19 1.29 30.19 21.81
N SER A 20 0.86 31.01 20.85
CA SER A 20 0.02 32.18 21.13
C SER A 20 -1.34 31.79 21.69
N ALA A 21 -1.99 30.77 21.11
CA ALA A 21 -3.26 30.24 21.60
C ALA A 21 -3.13 29.58 22.98
N THR A 22 -2.17 28.66 23.14
CA THR A 22 -1.97 27.92 24.40
C THR A 22 -1.47 28.79 25.54
N ASN A 23 -0.67 29.83 25.26
CA ASN A 23 -0.21 30.79 26.26
C ASN A 23 -1.34 31.66 26.81
N VAL A 24 -2.34 32.01 25.97
CA VAL A 24 -3.55 32.69 26.45
C VAL A 24 -4.30 31.80 27.45
N LEU A 25 -4.54 30.52 27.10
CA LEU A 25 -5.20 29.56 27.98
C LEU A 25 -4.43 29.35 29.28
N ALA A 26 -3.10 29.19 29.20
CA ALA A 26 -2.24 29.03 30.37
C ALA A 26 -2.29 30.26 31.30
N LYS A 27 -2.30 31.48 30.75
CA LYS A 27 -2.44 32.72 31.55
C LYS A 27 -3.80 32.85 32.22
N LEU A 28 -4.83 32.27 31.64
CA LEU A 28 -6.16 32.16 32.26
C LEU A 28 -6.22 31.02 33.28
N GLY A 29 -5.19 30.18 33.39
CA GLY A 29 -5.22 29.00 34.25
C GLY A 29 -6.17 27.91 33.74
N ILE A 30 -6.46 27.89 32.44
CA ILE A 30 -7.30 26.88 31.80
C ILE A 30 -6.41 25.71 31.35
N ASN A 31 -6.70 24.51 31.85
CA ASN A 31 -6.00 23.29 31.46
C ASN A 31 -6.46 22.79 30.08
N ILE A 32 -5.53 22.17 29.35
CA ILE A 32 -5.81 21.47 28.09
C ILE A 32 -5.83 19.97 28.39
N VAL A 33 -6.96 19.33 28.10
CA VAL A 33 -7.21 17.90 28.33
C VAL A 33 -6.81 17.07 27.12
N ASP A 34 -7.01 17.61 25.91
CA ASP A 34 -6.65 16.96 24.66
C ASP A 34 -6.23 18.00 23.61
N VAL A 35 -5.34 17.61 22.70
CA VAL A 35 -4.83 18.49 21.63
C VAL A 35 -4.55 17.69 20.37
N GLU A 36 -5.12 18.14 19.26
CA GLU A 36 -4.74 17.70 17.91
C GLU A 36 -4.39 18.91 17.06
N ALA A 37 -3.24 18.86 16.40
CA ALA A 37 -2.77 19.93 15.53
C ALA A 37 -2.21 19.35 14.23
N ARG A 38 -2.64 19.88 13.08
CA ARG A 38 -2.14 19.45 11.77
C ARG A 38 -1.92 20.63 10.84
N ALA A 39 -0.70 20.73 10.31
CA ALA A 39 -0.38 21.57 9.16
C ALA A 39 -0.57 20.75 7.87
N VAL A 40 -1.48 21.18 7.00
CA VAL A 40 -1.81 20.52 5.73
C VAL A 40 -1.84 21.55 4.61
N ARG A 41 -0.88 21.45 3.67
CA ARG A 41 -0.82 22.29 2.45
C ARG A 41 -0.91 23.80 2.77
N GLY A 42 -0.12 24.27 3.73
CA GLY A 42 -0.08 25.68 4.14
C GLY A 42 -1.29 26.15 4.95
N HIS A 43 -2.21 25.25 5.30
CA HIS A 43 -3.28 25.50 6.25
C HIS A 43 -2.97 24.79 7.55
N PHE A 44 -3.44 25.36 8.65
CA PHE A 44 -3.29 24.81 9.98
C PHE A 44 -4.67 24.56 10.59
N MET A 45 -4.82 23.39 11.19
CA MET A 45 -5.97 23.02 12.01
C MET A 45 -5.48 22.74 13.42
N LEU A 46 -6.17 23.31 14.40
CA LEU A 46 -5.93 23.09 15.82
C LEU A 46 -7.25 22.73 16.48
N PHE A 47 -7.26 21.64 17.22
CA PHE A 47 -8.34 21.23 18.10
C PHE A 47 -7.77 21.13 19.51
N LEU A 48 -8.42 21.79 20.47
CA LEU A 48 -8.11 21.72 21.88
C LEU A 48 -9.36 21.35 22.65
N VAL A 49 -9.30 20.36 23.51
CA VAL A 49 -10.31 20.17 24.56
C VAL A 49 -9.75 20.83 25.81
N VAL A 50 -10.47 21.81 26.36
CA VAL A 50 -10.05 22.60 27.50
C VAL A 50 -11.01 22.43 28.67
N ASP A 51 -10.48 22.48 29.89
CA ASP A 51 -11.24 22.34 31.13
C ASP A 51 -11.30 23.67 31.89
N LEU A 52 -12.43 24.35 31.80
CA LEU A 52 -12.66 25.63 32.49
C LEU A 52 -12.82 25.45 34.00
N SER A 53 -13.08 24.25 34.52
CA SER A 53 -13.15 24.03 35.99
C SER A 53 -11.81 24.27 36.69
N THR A 54 -10.71 24.28 35.93
CA THR A 54 -9.36 24.58 36.42
C THR A 54 -9.08 26.07 36.55
N SER A 55 -9.95 26.94 36.02
CA SER A 55 -9.77 28.38 35.94
C SER A 55 -10.82 29.15 36.76
N LYS A 56 -10.50 30.40 37.11
CA LYS A 56 -11.47 31.37 37.64
C LYS A 56 -12.18 32.16 36.52
N SER A 57 -11.70 32.06 35.29
CA SER A 57 -12.21 32.79 34.13
C SER A 57 -13.48 32.17 33.58
N SER A 58 -14.39 33.00 33.06
CA SER A 58 -15.59 32.53 32.38
C SER A 58 -15.29 32.14 30.94
N TYR A 59 -16.26 31.44 30.33
CA TYR A 59 -16.23 31.11 28.90
C TYR A 59 -16.13 32.37 28.02
N GLU A 60 -16.88 33.41 28.35
CA GLU A 60 -16.85 34.69 27.63
C GLU A 60 -15.49 35.37 27.77
N GLU A 61 -14.88 35.33 28.96
CA GLU A 61 -13.54 35.89 29.18
C GLU A 61 -12.48 35.15 28.34
N MET A 62 -12.56 33.82 28.28
CA MET A 62 -11.70 33.01 27.42
C MET A 62 -11.83 33.42 25.94
N LEU A 63 -13.05 33.55 25.43
CA LEU A 63 -13.30 33.98 24.04
C LEU A 63 -12.70 35.34 23.74
N VAL A 64 -12.94 36.34 24.61
CA VAL A 64 -12.40 37.70 24.44
C VAL A 64 -10.87 37.71 24.40
N LYS A 65 -10.21 36.83 25.18
CA LYS A 65 -8.74 36.75 25.20
C LYS A 65 -8.16 35.99 24.03
N LEU A 66 -8.93 35.09 23.41
CA LEU A 66 -8.53 34.35 22.21
C LEU A 66 -8.80 35.12 20.90
N ASP A 67 -9.74 36.06 20.88
CA ASP A 67 -10.10 36.86 19.70
C ASP A 67 -8.91 37.58 19.03
N PRO A 68 -7.93 38.17 19.77
CA PRO A 68 -6.74 38.74 19.14
C PRO A 68 -5.90 37.72 18.36
N ILE A 69 -5.90 36.45 18.77
CA ILE A 69 -5.19 35.37 18.08
C ILE A 69 -5.87 35.06 16.74
N SER A 70 -7.20 35.02 16.75
CA SER A 70 -8.03 34.87 15.54
C SER A 70 -7.66 35.93 14.49
N SER A 71 -7.61 37.21 14.91
CA SER A 71 -7.25 38.33 14.05
C SER A 71 -5.79 38.30 13.57
N ASN A 72 -4.83 38.08 14.50
CA ASN A 72 -3.40 38.15 14.19
C ASN A 72 -2.95 37.05 13.22
N PHE A 73 -3.55 35.86 13.32
CA PHE A 73 -3.19 34.71 12.48
C PHE A 73 -4.20 34.48 11.35
N ASN A 74 -5.22 35.33 11.22
CA ASN A 74 -6.33 35.19 10.27
C ASN A 74 -6.95 33.79 10.31
N LEU A 75 -7.29 33.34 11.52
CA LEU A 75 -7.87 32.03 11.80
C LEU A 75 -9.37 32.17 12.01
N GLY A 76 -10.15 31.22 11.50
CA GLY A 76 -11.48 30.98 12.02
C GLY A 76 -11.35 30.23 13.35
N LEU A 77 -11.51 30.93 14.47
CA LEU A 77 -11.55 30.32 15.80
C LEU A 77 -13.00 30.16 16.26
N ARG A 78 -13.37 28.96 16.68
CA ARG A 78 -14.67 28.64 17.29
C ARG A 78 -14.43 27.90 18.59
N ALA A 79 -15.17 28.29 19.63
CA ALA A 79 -15.28 27.49 20.84
C ALA A 79 -16.74 27.11 21.08
N GLU A 80 -16.96 25.93 21.64
CA GLU A 80 -18.28 25.43 22.00
C GLU A 80 -18.17 24.40 23.14
N PRO A 81 -19.25 24.14 23.90
CA PRO A 81 -19.23 23.09 24.92
C PRO A 81 -18.80 21.75 24.31
N TYR A 82 -17.92 21.03 25.00
CA TYR A 82 -17.48 19.73 24.54
C TYR A 82 -18.61 18.72 24.75
N GLU A 83 -19.10 18.15 23.66
CA GLU A 83 -19.96 16.98 23.67
C GLU A 83 -19.09 15.78 23.31
N GLU A 84 -19.07 14.75 24.16
CA GLU A 84 -18.44 13.48 23.79
C GLU A 84 -19.12 12.99 22.51
N GLY A 85 -18.39 12.98 21.40
CA GLY A 85 -18.85 12.40 20.14
C GLY A 85 -19.09 10.88 20.29
N ARG A 86 -19.35 10.20 19.17
CA ARG A 86 -19.38 8.72 19.13
C ARG A 86 -17.98 8.13 19.36
N ARG A 87 -17.42 8.30 20.56
CA ARG A 87 -16.22 7.59 20.98
C ARG A 87 -16.66 6.19 21.40
N LYS A 88 -16.89 5.33 20.40
CA LYS A 88 -17.01 3.89 20.66
C LYS A 88 -15.66 3.42 21.21
N SER A 89 -15.66 2.77 22.37
CA SER A 89 -14.44 2.17 22.92
C SER A 89 -13.93 1.02 22.04
N ASP A 90 -14.86 0.40 21.29
CA ASP A 90 -14.65 -0.84 20.56
C ASP A 90 -14.73 -0.57 19.05
N LYS A 91 -13.98 0.43 18.56
CA LYS A 91 -13.92 0.68 17.10
C LYS A 91 -13.19 -0.45 16.40
N GLU A 92 -13.80 -1.00 15.36
CA GLU A 92 -13.15 -1.90 14.41
C GLU A 92 -12.61 -1.07 13.23
N ILE A 93 -11.32 -0.73 13.28
CA ILE A 93 -10.69 0.07 12.22
C ILE A 93 -10.12 -0.83 11.14
N MET A 94 -10.52 -0.56 9.90
CA MET A 94 -9.92 -1.13 8.71
C MET A 94 -9.27 -0.06 7.85
N LEU A 95 -8.20 -0.44 7.18
CA LEU A 95 -7.45 0.39 6.25
C LEU A 95 -7.79 -0.02 4.82
N LEU A 96 -8.39 0.91 4.08
CA LEU A 96 -8.63 0.79 2.65
C LEU A 96 -7.56 1.56 1.88
N THR A 97 -6.80 0.86 1.04
CA THR A 97 -5.91 1.48 0.05
C THR A 97 -6.56 1.42 -1.32
N VAL A 98 -6.61 2.55 -2.00
CA VAL A 98 -7.10 2.68 -3.38
C VAL A 98 -5.99 3.27 -4.24
N MET A 99 -5.62 2.60 -5.32
CA MET A 99 -4.57 3.08 -6.23
C MET A 99 -4.94 2.85 -7.69
N GLY A 100 -4.46 3.70 -8.59
CA GLY A 100 -4.79 3.61 -10.01
C GLY A 100 -4.78 4.97 -10.71
N GLY A 101 -5.31 5.00 -11.94
CA GLY A 101 -5.44 6.24 -12.70
C GLY A 101 -6.42 7.23 -12.05
N ASP A 102 -6.07 8.51 -12.01
CA ASP A 102 -6.98 9.52 -11.46
C ASP A 102 -8.23 9.70 -12.34
N GLN A 103 -9.38 9.89 -11.69
CA GLN A 103 -10.65 10.12 -12.38
C GLN A 103 -11.67 10.84 -11.50
N THR A 104 -12.62 11.52 -12.14
CA THR A 104 -13.65 12.29 -11.44
C THR A 104 -14.54 11.39 -10.58
N GLY A 105 -14.73 11.78 -9.32
CA GLY A 105 -15.74 11.22 -8.42
C GLY A 105 -15.34 9.98 -7.63
N ILE A 106 -14.06 9.58 -7.60
CA ILE A 106 -13.58 8.43 -6.79
C ILE A 106 -14.03 8.56 -5.33
N VAL A 107 -13.70 9.68 -4.70
CA VAL A 107 -14.00 9.93 -3.29
C VAL A 107 -15.51 9.96 -3.05
N ALA A 108 -16.30 10.57 -3.93
CA ALA A 108 -17.74 10.63 -3.80
C ALA A 108 -18.39 9.24 -3.89
N ARG A 109 -17.96 8.40 -4.84
CA ARG A 109 -18.47 7.02 -4.99
C ARG A 109 -18.10 6.16 -3.78
N LEU A 110 -16.85 6.19 -3.34
CA LEU A 110 -16.40 5.46 -2.15
C LEU A 110 -17.14 5.92 -0.90
N ALA A 111 -17.25 7.23 -0.67
CA ALA A 111 -18.00 7.77 0.46
C ALA A 111 -19.48 7.37 0.43
N GLY A 112 -20.09 7.30 -0.76
CA GLY A 112 -21.44 6.78 -0.96
C GLY A 112 -21.56 5.30 -0.54
N ILE A 113 -20.64 4.46 -1.01
CA ILE A 113 -20.55 3.04 -0.63
C ILE A 113 -20.43 2.90 0.89
N PHE A 114 -19.56 3.67 1.54
CA PHE A 114 -19.38 3.60 3.00
C PHE A 114 -20.66 4.03 3.74
N PHE A 115 -21.28 5.11 3.28
CA PHE A 115 -22.54 5.61 3.84
C PHE A 115 -23.66 4.57 3.76
N GLU A 116 -23.88 3.95 2.60
CA GLU A 116 -24.90 2.91 2.39
C GLU A 116 -24.67 1.67 3.27
N ASN A 117 -23.42 1.43 3.69
CA ASN A 117 -23.04 0.31 4.53
C ASN A 117 -22.82 0.69 6.01
N SER A 118 -23.23 1.89 6.43
CA SER A 118 -23.08 2.40 7.80
C SER A 118 -21.62 2.45 8.30
N ILE A 119 -20.66 2.63 7.40
CA ILE A 119 -19.23 2.73 7.70
C ILE A 119 -18.86 4.20 7.83
N ASN A 120 -18.21 4.57 8.95
CA ASN A 120 -17.68 5.93 9.13
C ASN A 120 -16.26 6.05 8.56
N ILE A 121 -15.95 7.21 7.98
CA ILE A 121 -14.59 7.53 7.55
C ILE A 121 -13.88 8.24 8.71
N GLU A 122 -12.86 7.61 9.28
CA GLU A 122 -12.05 8.20 10.34
C GLU A 122 -10.99 9.15 9.77
N SER A 123 -10.39 8.79 8.63
CA SER A 123 -9.47 9.69 7.93
C SER A 123 -9.28 9.30 6.47
N ILE A 124 -8.89 10.29 5.65
CA ILE A 124 -8.47 10.10 4.26
C ILE A 124 -7.13 10.77 4.07
N LYS A 125 -6.16 10.05 3.50
CA LYS A 125 -4.83 10.57 3.19
C LYS A 125 -4.43 10.20 1.76
N MET A 126 -4.00 11.19 0.99
CA MET A 126 -3.33 10.94 -0.29
C MET A 126 -1.87 10.59 -0.04
N ILE A 127 -1.46 9.40 -0.48
CA ILE A 127 -0.10 8.85 -0.40
C ILE A 127 0.72 9.25 -1.63
N ALA A 128 0.15 9.12 -2.82
CA ALA A 128 0.77 9.51 -4.09
C ALA A 128 -0.20 10.33 -4.96
N ARG A 129 0.34 11.18 -5.84
CA ARG A 129 -0.42 12.07 -6.73
C ARG A 129 0.27 12.18 -8.09
N GLY A 130 -0.53 12.45 -9.13
CA GLY A 130 -0.09 12.55 -10.52
C GLY A 130 -1.09 11.81 -11.40
N ASP A 131 -0.62 11.28 -12.52
CA ASP A 131 -1.44 10.40 -13.38
C ASP A 131 -1.87 9.12 -12.65
N TYR A 132 -1.08 8.71 -11.65
CA TYR A 132 -1.37 7.62 -10.74
C TYR A 132 -1.58 8.17 -9.33
N ILE A 133 -2.73 7.87 -8.73
CA ILE A 133 -3.04 8.21 -7.35
C ILE A 133 -2.87 6.99 -6.44
N ALA A 134 -2.54 7.25 -5.19
CA ALA A 134 -2.70 6.28 -4.12
C ALA A 134 -3.32 7.00 -2.92
N MET A 135 -4.42 6.47 -2.42
CA MET A 135 -5.19 7.01 -1.32
C MET A 135 -5.35 5.94 -0.25
N GLU A 136 -5.21 6.34 0.99
CA GLU A 136 -5.42 5.52 2.17
C GLU A 136 -6.60 6.09 2.95
N ILE A 137 -7.55 5.24 3.31
CA ILE A 137 -8.76 5.60 4.04
C ILE A 137 -8.87 4.70 5.26
N ALA A 138 -8.91 5.29 6.45
CA ALA A 138 -9.23 4.57 7.68
C ALA A 138 -10.75 4.57 7.86
N LEU A 139 -11.32 3.37 7.96
CA LEU A 139 -12.75 3.12 8.05
C LEU A 139 -13.09 2.51 9.41
N ASP A 140 -14.08 3.05 10.09
CA ASP A 140 -14.70 2.41 11.24
C ASP A 140 -15.84 1.51 10.73
N THR A 141 -15.60 0.19 10.78
CA THR A 141 -16.51 -0.84 10.30
C THR A 141 -17.34 -1.45 11.42
N SER A 142 -17.37 -0.86 12.63
CA SER A 142 -18.04 -1.46 13.79
C SER A 142 -19.55 -1.67 13.63
N ASP A 143 -20.19 -0.91 12.74
CA ASP A 143 -21.63 -1.03 12.43
C ASP A 143 -21.89 -1.81 11.12
N LEU A 144 -20.85 -2.40 10.52
CA LEU A 144 -20.97 -3.18 9.30
C LEU A 144 -21.56 -4.56 9.60
N ASN A 145 -22.66 -4.90 8.95
CA ASN A 145 -23.33 -6.18 9.18
C ASN A 145 -22.62 -7.37 8.51
N ASP A 146 -22.08 -7.19 7.30
CA ASP A 146 -21.48 -8.28 6.51
C ASP A 146 -20.22 -7.80 5.76
N MET A 147 -19.06 -8.23 6.27
CA MET A 147 -17.76 -7.93 5.68
C MET A 147 -17.54 -8.58 4.31
N SER A 148 -18.15 -9.74 4.06
CA SER A 148 -17.99 -10.45 2.79
C SER A 148 -18.76 -9.73 1.70
N ALA A 149 -20.02 -9.36 1.96
CA ALA A 149 -20.82 -8.54 1.04
C ALA A 149 -20.15 -7.19 0.76
N PHE A 150 -19.57 -6.54 1.77
CA PHE A 150 -18.84 -5.30 1.57
C PHE A 150 -17.60 -5.46 0.66
N ARG A 151 -16.85 -6.55 0.81
CA ARG A 151 -15.72 -6.85 -0.08
C ARG A 151 -16.17 -7.04 -1.53
N GLU A 152 -17.29 -7.72 -1.77
CA GLU A 152 -17.86 -7.87 -3.12
C GLU A 152 -18.22 -6.51 -3.75
N ILE A 153 -18.79 -5.58 -2.97
CA ILE A 153 -19.07 -4.21 -3.43
C ILE A 153 -17.78 -3.48 -3.80
N LEU A 154 -16.71 -3.63 -3.01
CA LEU A 154 -15.41 -3.04 -3.31
C LEU A 154 -14.75 -3.65 -4.56
N TYR A 155 -14.90 -4.96 -4.79
CA TYR A 155 -14.44 -5.61 -6.02
C TYR A 155 -15.21 -5.11 -7.24
N GLU A 156 -16.54 -5.00 -7.16
CA GLU A 156 -17.33 -4.45 -8.25
C GLU A 156 -16.97 -2.98 -8.54
N PHE A 157 -16.68 -2.20 -7.48
CA PHE A 157 -16.15 -0.85 -7.63
C PHE A 157 -14.80 -0.84 -8.35
N ALA A 158 -13.86 -1.71 -7.93
CA ALA A 158 -12.54 -1.85 -8.55
C ALA A 158 -12.66 -2.19 -10.04
N ASP A 159 -13.44 -3.21 -10.40
CA ASP A 159 -13.66 -3.65 -11.77
C ASP A 159 -14.26 -2.56 -12.66
N LYS A 160 -15.29 -1.85 -12.16
CA LYS A 160 -15.94 -0.76 -12.91
C LYS A 160 -15.05 0.45 -13.12
N THR A 161 -14.10 0.68 -12.22
CA THR A 161 -13.26 1.88 -12.24
C THR A 161 -11.86 1.65 -12.77
N GLY A 162 -11.42 0.39 -12.88
CA GLY A 162 -10.02 0.04 -13.16
C GLY A 162 -9.05 0.47 -12.05
N LEU A 163 -9.55 0.68 -10.83
CA LEU A 163 -8.74 1.00 -9.65
C LEU A 163 -8.45 -0.27 -8.87
N ASP A 164 -7.23 -0.37 -8.34
CA ASP A 164 -6.87 -1.41 -7.39
C ASP A 164 -7.34 -1.01 -5.99
N VAL A 165 -8.01 -1.94 -5.31
CA VAL A 165 -8.57 -1.74 -3.97
C VAL A 165 -8.09 -2.83 -3.03
N SER A 166 -7.60 -2.46 -1.86
CA SER A 166 -7.18 -3.40 -0.81
C SER A 166 -7.73 -2.97 0.53
N LEU A 167 -8.51 -3.83 1.17
CA LEU A 167 -9.07 -3.64 2.51
C LEU A 167 -8.39 -4.56 3.51
N ARG A 168 -7.81 -4.01 4.58
CA ARG A 168 -7.00 -4.74 5.57
C ARG A 168 -7.32 -4.28 6.99
N GLY A 169 -7.02 -5.09 8.01
CA GLY A 169 -7.04 -4.63 9.40
C GLY A 169 -5.98 -3.55 9.64
N ASP A 170 -6.20 -2.70 10.64
CA ASP A 170 -5.24 -1.68 11.07
C ASP A 170 -4.02 -2.27 11.81
N ASP A 171 -4.10 -3.54 12.19
CA ASP A 171 -3.05 -4.32 12.84
C ASP A 171 -1.84 -4.63 11.94
N ILE A 172 -1.92 -4.31 10.64
CA ILE A 172 -0.87 -4.60 9.66
C ILE A 172 0.48 -4.00 10.02
N PHE A 173 0.49 -2.85 10.70
CA PHE A 173 1.70 -2.18 11.16
C PHE A 173 2.12 -2.58 12.58
N GLN A 174 1.31 -3.35 13.31
CA GLN A 174 1.65 -3.82 14.65
C GLN A 174 2.76 -4.89 14.61
N LYS A 175 2.91 -5.59 13.48
CA LYS A 175 4.02 -6.54 13.27
C LYS A 175 4.97 -6.00 12.20
N PRO A 176 6.23 -5.69 12.54
CA PRO A 176 7.18 -5.22 11.56
C PRO A 176 7.45 -6.32 10.53
N LYS A 177 7.02 -6.11 9.30
CA LYS A 177 7.41 -6.96 8.18
C LYS A 177 8.89 -6.74 7.89
N LYS A 178 9.63 -7.82 7.67
CA LYS A 178 11.10 -7.79 7.45
C LYS A 178 11.57 -8.60 6.25
N VAL A 179 10.68 -9.37 5.63
CA VAL A 179 10.98 -10.18 4.46
C VAL A 179 9.89 -9.92 3.41
N VAL A 180 10.30 -9.70 2.17
CA VAL A 180 9.41 -9.72 1.00
C VAL A 180 9.91 -10.79 0.05
N VAL A 181 8.98 -11.63 -0.40
CA VAL A 181 9.24 -12.68 -1.39
C VAL A 181 8.50 -12.31 -2.66
N PHE A 182 9.20 -12.32 -3.78
CA PHE A 182 8.64 -12.08 -5.10
C PHE A 182 8.70 -13.37 -5.93
N ASP A 183 7.72 -13.56 -6.81
CA ASP A 183 7.94 -14.37 -8.01
C ASP A 183 8.87 -13.60 -8.98
N CYS A 184 9.42 -14.28 -9.96
CA CYS A 184 10.27 -13.70 -11.00
C CYS A 184 9.46 -13.34 -12.24
N ASP A 185 8.99 -14.36 -12.95
CA ASP A 185 8.36 -14.24 -14.26
C ASP A 185 7.02 -13.51 -14.12
N SER A 186 6.74 -12.61 -15.05
CA SER A 186 5.56 -11.72 -15.02
C SER A 186 5.38 -10.90 -13.73
N THR A 187 6.41 -10.80 -12.88
CA THR A 187 6.41 -10.07 -11.60
C THR A 187 7.57 -9.08 -11.54
N LEU A 188 8.81 -9.55 -11.39
CA LEU A 188 10.01 -8.70 -11.43
C LEU A 188 10.50 -8.45 -12.86
N ILE A 189 10.14 -9.33 -13.79
CA ILE A 189 10.40 -9.20 -15.22
C ILE A 189 9.11 -9.26 -16.01
N GLN A 190 9.10 -8.66 -17.20
CA GLN A 190 7.90 -8.55 -18.04
C GLN A 190 7.60 -9.79 -18.90
N SER A 191 8.48 -10.79 -18.88
CA SER A 191 8.42 -11.94 -19.79
C SER A 191 8.40 -13.25 -19.02
N GLU A 192 7.74 -14.26 -19.60
CA GLU A 192 7.91 -15.67 -19.23
C GLU A 192 9.22 -16.20 -19.83
N VAL A 193 10.17 -16.61 -18.99
CA VAL A 193 11.51 -16.99 -19.46
C VAL A 193 11.45 -18.20 -20.39
N ILE A 194 10.60 -19.18 -20.05
CA ILE A 194 10.46 -20.41 -20.83
C ILE A 194 9.92 -20.14 -22.24
N ASP A 195 9.05 -19.15 -22.40
CA ASP A 195 8.50 -18.76 -23.69
C ASP A 195 9.58 -18.10 -24.56
N GLU A 196 10.42 -17.24 -23.99
CA GLU A 196 11.55 -16.64 -24.72
C GLU A 196 12.57 -17.71 -25.16
N LEU A 197 12.88 -18.68 -24.31
CA LEU A 197 13.73 -19.82 -24.67
C LEU A 197 13.11 -20.68 -25.78
N SER A 198 11.80 -20.88 -25.75
CA SER A 198 11.10 -21.67 -26.77
C SER A 198 11.17 -21.03 -28.16
N LYS A 199 11.18 -19.69 -28.24
CA LYS A 199 11.36 -18.95 -29.50
C LYS A 199 12.76 -19.18 -30.05
N MET A 200 13.79 -19.11 -29.20
CA MET A 200 15.18 -19.37 -29.59
C MET A 200 15.39 -20.81 -30.06
N ALA A 201 14.71 -21.77 -29.41
CA ALA A 201 14.72 -23.19 -29.78
C ALA A 201 13.80 -23.53 -30.97
N LYS A 202 13.03 -22.56 -31.50
CA LYS A 202 12.03 -22.75 -32.58
C LYS A 202 10.96 -23.81 -32.25
N VAL A 203 10.57 -23.89 -30.97
CA VAL A 203 9.56 -24.82 -30.44
C VAL A 203 8.40 -24.11 -29.72
N SER A 204 8.24 -22.81 -29.95
CA SER A 204 7.26 -21.96 -29.25
C SER A 204 5.81 -22.44 -29.37
N GLU A 205 5.40 -22.93 -30.54
CA GLU A 205 4.03 -23.46 -30.72
C GLU A 205 3.75 -24.66 -29.81
N ARG A 206 4.74 -25.57 -29.67
CA ARG A 206 4.63 -26.76 -28.82
C ARG A 206 4.64 -26.42 -27.34
N VAL A 207 5.46 -25.45 -26.94
CA VAL A 207 5.48 -24.96 -25.55
C VAL A 207 4.15 -24.31 -25.19
N LYS A 208 3.60 -23.49 -26.09
CA LYS A 208 2.29 -22.85 -25.89
C LYS A 208 1.17 -23.89 -25.73
N GLU A 209 1.11 -24.89 -26.61
CA GLU A 209 0.11 -25.97 -26.52
C GLU A 209 0.18 -26.69 -25.15
N MET A 210 1.38 -26.95 -24.65
CA MET A 210 1.59 -27.56 -23.32
C MET A 210 1.18 -26.64 -22.18
N THR A 211 1.50 -25.35 -22.26
CA THR A 211 1.08 -24.36 -21.26
C THR A 211 -0.45 -24.25 -21.21
N ASP A 212 -1.12 -24.21 -22.36
CA ASP A 212 -2.59 -24.15 -22.43
C ASP A 212 -3.23 -25.41 -21.79
N ARG A 213 -2.65 -26.59 -22.01
CA ARG A 213 -3.12 -27.84 -21.38
C ARG A 213 -2.87 -27.87 -19.87
N ALA A 214 -1.72 -27.37 -19.41
CA ALA A 214 -1.41 -27.26 -17.98
C ALA A 214 -2.37 -26.29 -17.27
N MET A 215 -2.68 -25.14 -17.87
CA MET A 215 -3.64 -24.17 -17.33
C MET A 215 -5.08 -24.70 -17.29
N LYS A 216 -5.44 -25.64 -18.17
CA LYS A 216 -6.73 -26.37 -18.13
C LYS A 216 -6.78 -27.46 -17.06
N GLY A 217 -5.69 -27.68 -16.31
CA GLY A 217 -5.58 -28.75 -15.32
C GLY A 217 -5.40 -30.14 -15.92
N GLU A 218 -5.13 -30.26 -17.23
CA GLU A 218 -4.92 -31.54 -17.92
C GLU A 218 -3.53 -32.13 -17.67
N LEU A 219 -2.59 -31.32 -17.15
CA LEU A 219 -1.20 -31.67 -16.90
C LEU A 219 -0.79 -31.14 -15.52
N ASP A 220 -0.21 -32.03 -14.70
CA ASP A 220 0.43 -31.66 -13.45
C ASP A 220 1.57 -30.65 -13.70
N PHE A 221 1.76 -29.67 -12.83
CA PHE A 221 2.74 -28.60 -13.02
C PHE A 221 4.17 -29.15 -13.21
N LYS A 222 4.57 -30.13 -12.39
CA LYS A 222 5.91 -30.75 -12.48
C LYS A 222 6.08 -31.52 -13.77
N GLN A 223 5.03 -32.15 -14.28
CA GLN A 223 5.06 -32.79 -15.59
C GLN A 223 5.14 -31.75 -16.71
N ALA A 224 4.30 -30.73 -16.68
CA ALA A 224 4.26 -29.67 -17.69
C ALA A 224 5.60 -28.95 -17.83
N ILE A 225 6.28 -28.62 -16.72
CA ILE A 225 7.59 -27.97 -16.80
C ILE A 225 8.68 -28.90 -17.32
N LYS A 226 8.70 -30.19 -16.92
CA LYS A 226 9.65 -31.18 -17.47
C LYS A 226 9.48 -31.34 -18.97
N GLU A 227 8.24 -31.43 -19.44
CA GLU A 227 7.96 -31.59 -20.87
C GLU A 227 8.35 -30.35 -21.68
N ARG A 228 8.03 -29.15 -21.18
CA ARG A 228 8.46 -27.90 -21.83
C ARG A 228 9.98 -27.77 -21.86
N VAL A 229 10.68 -28.12 -20.78
CA VAL A 229 12.16 -28.11 -20.75
C VAL A 229 12.76 -29.13 -21.72
N ARG A 230 12.16 -30.31 -21.89
CA ARG A 230 12.63 -31.30 -22.88
C ARG A 230 12.64 -30.75 -24.31
N LEU A 231 11.72 -29.84 -24.64
CA LEU A 231 11.68 -29.21 -25.97
C LEU A 231 12.86 -28.26 -26.21
N LEU A 232 13.53 -27.81 -25.14
CA LEU A 232 14.70 -26.92 -25.22
C LEU A 232 16.02 -27.68 -25.43
N LYS A 233 15.98 -29.02 -25.54
CA LYS A 233 17.18 -29.84 -25.70
C LYS A 233 17.96 -29.44 -26.95
N GLY A 234 19.28 -29.25 -26.79
CA GLY A 234 20.20 -28.84 -27.85
C GLY A 234 20.30 -27.32 -28.04
N LEU A 235 19.60 -26.53 -27.22
CA LEU A 235 19.80 -25.07 -27.23
C LEU A 235 21.17 -24.74 -26.61
N PRO A 236 22.03 -23.97 -27.29
CA PRO A 236 23.33 -23.57 -26.73
C PRO A 236 23.17 -22.70 -25.48
N ALA A 237 23.98 -22.94 -24.45
CA ALA A 237 23.97 -22.19 -23.20
C ALA A 237 24.28 -20.69 -23.40
N GLU A 238 25.01 -20.33 -24.45
CA GLU A 238 25.27 -18.93 -24.83
C GLU A 238 23.97 -18.14 -25.11
N GLN A 239 22.91 -18.80 -25.58
CA GLN A 239 21.61 -18.16 -25.78
C GLN A 239 20.98 -17.72 -24.45
N LEU A 240 21.25 -18.43 -23.35
CA LEU A 240 20.79 -18.06 -22.01
C LEU A 240 21.47 -16.75 -21.55
N GLU A 241 22.77 -16.63 -21.79
CA GLU A 241 23.55 -15.41 -21.50
C GLU A 241 23.01 -14.21 -22.25
N LEU A 242 22.73 -14.38 -23.54
CA LEU A 242 22.18 -13.33 -24.39
C LEU A 242 20.81 -12.87 -23.86
N LEU A 243 19.90 -13.82 -23.59
CA LEU A 243 18.56 -13.52 -23.10
C LEU A 243 18.59 -12.78 -21.77
N SER A 244 19.48 -13.17 -20.86
CA SER A 244 19.62 -12.53 -19.54
C SER A 244 20.03 -11.05 -19.65
N LYS A 245 20.86 -10.70 -20.64
CA LYS A 245 21.26 -9.31 -20.89
C LYS A 245 20.15 -8.46 -21.50
N THR A 246 19.20 -9.08 -22.21
CA THR A 246 18.09 -8.37 -22.87
C THR A 246 16.80 -8.33 -22.06
N ILE A 247 16.76 -9.01 -20.90
CA ILE A 247 15.55 -9.13 -20.08
C ILE A 247 15.11 -7.75 -19.56
N ARG A 248 13.82 -7.46 -19.70
CA ARG A 248 13.22 -6.22 -19.22
C ARG A 248 12.61 -6.43 -17.86
N LEU A 249 13.03 -5.62 -16.90
CA LEU A 249 12.41 -5.58 -15.58
C LEU A 249 11.02 -4.96 -15.67
N THR A 250 10.14 -5.36 -14.78
CA THR A 250 8.88 -4.65 -14.55
C THR A 250 9.21 -3.21 -14.09
N PRO A 251 8.58 -2.17 -14.67
CA PRO A 251 8.83 -0.79 -14.27
C PRO A 251 8.70 -0.59 -12.75
N GLY A 252 9.65 0.13 -12.14
CA GLY A 252 9.68 0.35 -10.69
C GLY A 252 10.37 -0.76 -9.88
N THR A 253 10.81 -1.87 -10.51
CA THR A 253 11.46 -2.97 -9.79
C THR A 253 12.76 -2.54 -9.11
N GLU A 254 13.65 -1.82 -9.80
CA GLU A 254 14.93 -1.40 -9.23
C GLU A 254 14.72 -0.46 -8.04
N GLU A 255 13.79 0.49 -8.18
CA GLU A 255 13.40 1.45 -7.14
C GLU A 255 12.75 0.75 -5.94
N LEU A 256 11.85 -0.20 -6.18
CA LEU A 256 11.17 -0.97 -5.15
C LEU A 256 12.17 -1.77 -4.31
N ILE A 257 13.04 -2.53 -4.96
CA ILE A 257 14.04 -3.37 -4.28
C ILE A 257 15.00 -2.50 -3.48
N SER A 258 15.50 -1.40 -4.08
CA SER A 258 16.36 -0.43 -3.41
C SER A 258 15.69 0.17 -2.16
N MET A 259 14.40 0.53 -2.25
CA MET A 259 13.66 1.09 -1.12
C MET A 259 13.42 0.04 -0.02
N LEU A 260 13.11 -1.20 -0.39
CA LEU A 260 12.97 -2.31 0.56
C LEU A 260 14.28 -2.53 1.34
N HIS A 261 15.43 -2.54 0.67
CA HIS A 261 16.72 -2.62 1.34
C HIS A 261 17.00 -1.42 2.25
N PHE A 262 16.70 -0.20 1.79
CA PHE A 262 16.83 1.02 2.61
C PHE A 262 15.99 0.93 3.89
N MET A 263 14.79 0.34 3.81
CA MET A 263 13.91 0.11 4.96
C MET A 263 14.33 -1.11 5.82
N GLY A 264 15.41 -1.80 5.46
CA GLY A 264 15.96 -2.93 6.19
C GLY A 264 15.22 -4.26 5.97
N TYR A 265 14.52 -4.41 4.84
CA TYR A 265 13.93 -5.69 4.46
C TYR A 265 14.98 -6.62 3.86
N LYS A 266 14.77 -7.92 4.05
CA LYS A 266 15.36 -8.98 3.23
C LYS A 266 14.47 -9.26 2.04
N VAL A 267 15.07 -9.36 0.87
CA VAL A 267 14.34 -9.60 -0.38
C VAL A 267 14.73 -10.94 -0.98
N ALA A 268 13.72 -11.76 -1.21
CA ALA A 268 13.88 -13.09 -1.78
C ALA A 268 13.09 -13.23 -3.08
N VAL A 269 13.59 -14.07 -3.98
CA VAL A 269 12.83 -14.56 -5.13
C VAL A 269 12.62 -16.06 -5.01
N ILE A 270 11.38 -16.50 -5.15
CA ILE A 270 11.02 -17.92 -5.31
C ILE A 270 10.30 -18.02 -6.64
N SER A 271 10.82 -18.81 -7.57
CA SER A 271 10.22 -18.91 -8.90
C SER A 271 10.33 -20.31 -9.49
N GLY A 272 9.33 -20.69 -10.27
CA GLY A 272 9.38 -21.86 -11.14
C GLY A 272 10.33 -21.71 -12.33
N GLY A 273 10.88 -20.50 -12.56
CA GLY A 273 11.88 -20.21 -13.59
C GLY A 273 13.25 -20.87 -13.32
N PHE A 274 14.26 -20.45 -14.08
CA PHE A 274 15.57 -21.11 -14.09
C PHE A 274 16.67 -20.29 -13.39
N SER A 275 17.53 -20.99 -12.65
CA SER A 275 18.60 -20.43 -11.82
C SER A 275 19.58 -19.54 -12.57
N PHE A 276 19.76 -19.78 -13.88
CA PHE A 276 20.58 -18.93 -14.72
C PHE A 276 20.12 -17.46 -14.69
N PHE A 277 18.82 -17.23 -14.87
CA PHE A 277 18.21 -15.90 -14.94
C PHE A 277 18.11 -15.26 -13.58
N THR A 278 17.67 -16.01 -12.58
CA THR A 278 17.48 -15.48 -11.24
C THR A 278 18.82 -15.21 -10.55
N ASN A 279 19.90 -15.90 -10.89
CA ASN A 279 21.25 -15.52 -10.48
C ASN A 279 21.74 -14.23 -11.13
N TYR A 280 21.36 -13.96 -12.38
CA TYR A 280 21.62 -12.68 -13.02
C TYR A 280 20.86 -11.55 -12.31
N LEU A 281 19.56 -11.73 -12.06
CA LEU A 281 18.75 -10.78 -11.30
C LEU A 281 19.24 -10.60 -9.87
N LYS A 282 19.71 -11.65 -9.20
CA LYS A 282 20.32 -11.58 -7.86
C LYS A 282 21.46 -10.57 -7.81
N LYS A 283 22.34 -10.60 -8.81
CA LYS A 283 23.47 -9.66 -8.90
C LYS A 283 23.00 -8.26 -9.24
N ARG A 284 22.10 -8.13 -10.22
CA ARG A 284 21.59 -6.82 -10.69
C ARG A 284 20.80 -6.06 -9.64
N LEU A 285 19.94 -6.78 -8.90
CA LEU A 285 19.00 -6.21 -7.92
C LEU A 285 19.47 -6.38 -6.47
N HIS A 286 20.67 -6.93 -6.25
CA HIS A 286 21.22 -7.21 -4.92
C HIS A 286 20.28 -8.06 -4.03
N LEU A 287 19.59 -9.05 -4.61
CA LEU A 287 18.66 -9.91 -3.87
C LEU A 287 19.40 -10.73 -2.81
N ASP A 288 18.81 -10.89 -1.62
CA ASP A 288 19.42 -11.67 -0.53
C ASP A 288 19.33 -13.18 -0.84
N TYR A 289 18.14 -13.64 -1.27
CA TYR A 289 17.85 -15.05 -1.51
C TYR A 289 17.21 -15.27 -2.88
N VAL A 290 17.53 -16.40 -3.50
CA VAL A 290 16.94 -16.84 -4.76
C VAL A 290 16.80 -18.35 -4.72
N TYR A 291 15.58 -18.83 -4.99
CA TYR A 291 15.23 -20.25 -5.08
C TYR A 291 14.51 -20.49 -6.40
N THR A 292 15.09 -21.32 -7.26
CA THR A 292 14.59 -21.60 -8.62
C THR A 292 15.04 -22.97 -9.13
N ASN A 293 14.39 -23.45 -10.19
CA ASN A 293 14.77 -24.69 -10.88
C ASN A 293 16.13 -24.55 -11.58
N GLU A 294 16.92 -25.62 -11.68
CA GLU A 294 18.24 -25.60 -12.33
C GLU A 294 18.20 -26.44 -13.62
N LEU A 295 18.45 -25.81 -14.77
CA LEU A 295 18.61 -26.52 -16.05
C LEU A 295 19.94 -27.27 -16.08
N VAL A 296 19.91 -28.52 -16.52
CA VAL A 296 21.12 -29.31 -16.74
C VAL A 296 21.75 -28.90 -18.07
N ILE A 297 23.01 -28.47 -18.02
CA ILE A 297 23.82 -28.12 -19.18
C ILE A 297 24.98 -29.10 -19.27
N ARG A 298 25.20 -29.69 -20.44
CA ARG A 298 26.35 -30.56 -20.76
C ARG A 298 26.90 -30.18 -22.12
N ASP A 299 28.23 -30.17 -22.24
CA ASP A 299 28.93 -29.83 -23.48
C ASP A 299 28.50 -28.48 -24.10
N GLY A 300 28.12 -27.53 -23.24
CA GLY A 300 27.67 -26.19 -23.66
C GLY A 300 26.22 -26.12 -24.15
N GLU A 301 25.44 -27.19 -24.03
CA GLU A 301 24.04 -27.24 -24.48
C GLU A 301 23.07 -27.67 -23.37
N ILE A 302 21.83 -27.18 -23.45
CA ILE A 302 20.74 -27.60 -22.57
C ILE A 302 20.37 -29.05 -22.88
N THR A 303 20.36 -29.93 -21.87
CA THR A 303 20.05 -31.36 -22.08
C THR A 303 18.55 -31.65 -22.16
N GLY A 304 17.71 -30.70 -21.73
CA GLY A 304 16.28 -30.88 -21.57
C GLY A 304 15.88 -31.50 -20.23
N GLU A 305 16.78 -31.48 -19.24
CA GLU A 305 16.55 -31.99 -17.88
C GLU A 305 16.61 -30.85 -16.85
N ILE A 306 15.81 -30.97 -15.78
CA ILE A 306 15.89 -30.12 -14.58
C ILE A 306 16.56 -30.94 -13.48
N LYS A 307 17.51 -30.33 -12.77
CA LYS A 307 18.23 -30.95 -11.67
C LYS A 307 17.44 -30.85 -10.36
N GLY A 308 17.44 -31.95 -9.60
CA GLY A 308 16.86 -31.99 -8.27
C GLY A 308 15.33 -31.93 -8.27
N ASP A 309 14.78 -31.51 -7.13
CA ASP A 309 13.34 -31.32 -6.98
C ASP A 309 12.90 -30.04 -7.67
N ILE A 310 11.72 -30.12 -8.29
CA ILE A 310 11.11 -28.98 -8.97
C ILE A 310 10.39 -28.13 -7.94
N ILE A 311 10.72 -26.85 -7.92
CA ILE A 311 10.00 -25.84 -7.17
C ILE A 311 8.65 -25.62 -7.87
N ASP A 312 7.58 -26.01 -7.17
CA ASP A 312 6.19 -25.73 -7.48
C ASP A 312 5.62 -24.64 -6.55
N ALA A 313 4.46 -24.10 -6.95
CA ALA A 313 3.70 -23.10 -6.21
C ALA A 313 2.96 -23.72 -5.01
#